data_AF-A0AA88XH03-F1
#
_entry.id   AF-A0AA88XH03-F1
#
_cell.length_a   1.000
_cell.length_b   1.000
_cell.length_c   1.000
_cell.angle_alpha   90.00
_cell.angle_beta   90.00
_cell.angle_gamma   90.00
#
_symmetry.space_group_name_H-M   'P 1'
#
loop_
_entity.id
_entity.type
_entity.pdbx_description
1 polymer ?
#
loop_
_entity_poly.entity_id
_entity_poly.type
_entity_poly.pdbx_seq_one_letter_code
_entity_poly.pdbx_strand_id
1 'polypeptide(L)'
;VEYNNRKETYRTIRMFMSLPFLPIAEIEPVFQTFDNLESQKLKDLRGYLERNWLRSTTFQTETWCVFKLPTRTNNDCEGWHRRLNHSARDSTPPFYELVPLLHEEAAKLPVQRVMVLEGTLARLQRKSVRDHQGKLFQMWHKFEDGEITSLQLLRQVSDIVGPVQ
;
A
#
# COMPACT_ATOMS: atom_id res chain seq x y z
N VAL A 1 -33.01 -2.87 -3.85
CA VAL A 1 -32.12 -3.98 -3.44
C VAL A 1 -30.76 -3.91 -4.13
N GLU A 2 -30.72 -3.66 -5.45
CA GLU A 2 -29.48 -3.60 -6.25
C GLU A 2 -28.48 -2.49 -5.85
N TYR A 3 -28.98 -1.30 -5.47
CA TYR A 3 -28.14 -0.16 -5.04
C TYR A 3 -27.36 -0.44 -3.74
N ASN A 4 -27.98 -1.11 -2.76
CA ASN A 4 -27.32 -1.47 -1.50
C ASN A 4 -26.21 -2.50 -1.71
N ASN A 5 -26.42 -3.46 -2.62
CA ASN A 5 -25.41 -4.47 -2.95
C ASN A 5 -24.16 -3.84 -3.58
N ARG A 6 -24.35 -2.81 -4.42
CA ARG A 6 -23.26 -2.06 -5.02
C ARG A 6 -22.43 -1.29 -3.99
N LYS A 7 -23.08 -0.65 -3.01
CA LYS A 7 -22.41 0.07 -1.92
C LYS A 7 -21.53 -0.86 -1.07
N GLU A 8 -22.05 -2.02 -0.68
CA GLU A 8 -21.32 -2.98 0.13
C GLU A 8 -20.15 -3.62 -0.64
N THR A 9 -20.32 -3.86 -1.94
CA THR A 9 -19.24 -4.30 -2.83
C THR A 9 -18.10 -3.28 -2.85
N TYR A 10 -18.40 -2.00 -3.08
CA TYR A 10 -17.36 -0.96 -3.09
C TYR A 10 -16.67 -0.82 -1.73
N ARG A 11 -17.42 -0.93 -0.64
CA ARG A 11 -16.86 -0.90 0.72
C ARG A 11 -15.87 -2.04 0.93
N THR A 12 -16.27 -3.27 0.57
CA THR A 12 -15.40 -4.46 0.66
C THR A 12 -14.12 -4.28 -0.14
N ILE A 13 -14.21 -3.77 -1.37
CA ILE A 13 -13.03 -3.50 -2.20
C ILE A 13 -12.11 -2.47 -1.54
N ARG A 14 -12.66 -1.38 -0.99
CA ARG A 14 -11.85 -0.38 -0.26
C ARG A 14 -11.16 -0.98 0.96
N MET A 15 -11.85 -1.88 1.68
CA MET A 15 -11.26 -2.58 2.82
C MET A 15 -10.09 -3.45 2.37
N PHE A 16 -10.21 -4.22 1.28
CA PHE A 16 -9.09 -4.95 0.72
C PHE A 16 -7.90 -4.05 0.35
N MET A 17 -8.15 -2.92 -0.30
CA MET A 17 -7.11 -1.95 -0.66
C MET A 17 -6.47 -1.26 0.56
N SER A 18 -7.08 -1.41 1.74
CA SER A 18 -6.63 -0.79 2.99
C SER A 18 -5.93 -1.75 3.94
N LEU A 19 -5.84 -3.05 3.61
CA LEU A 19 -5.05 -4.03 4.37
C LEU A 19 -3.61 -3.59 4.65
N PRO A 20 -2.87 -2.93 3.73
CA PRO A 20 -1.51 -2.46 3.99
C PRO A 20 -1.37 -1.54 5.20
N PHE A 21 -2.46 -0.89 5.62
CA PHE A 21 -2.46 0.07 6.71
C PHE A 21 -2.74 -0.55 8.08
N LEU A 22 -2.92 -1.87 8.15
CA LEU A 22 -3.04 -2.62 9.39
C LEU A 22 -1.66 -3.09 9.87
N PRO A 23 -1.48 -3.29 11.19
CA PRO A 23 -0.32 -4.03 11.69
C PRO A 23 -0.24 -5.41 11.05
N ILE A 24 0.97 -5.89 10.76
CA ILE A 24 1.21 -7.17 10.07
C ILE A 24 0.46 -8.34 10.74
N ALA A 25 0.49 -8.38 12.07
CA ALA A 25 -0.17 -9.43 12.86
C ALA A 25 -1.70 -9.44 12.68
N GLU A 26 -2.31 -8.32 12.33
CA GLU A 26 -3.76 -8.16 12.19
C GLU A 26 -4.26 -8.36 10.76
N ILE A 27 -3.37 -8.33 9.77
CA ILE A 27 -3.74 -8.43 8.35
C ILE A 27 -4.45 -9.75 8.05
N GLU A 28 -3.83 -10.87 8.41
CA GLU A 28 -4.37 -12.21 8.14
C GLU A 28 -5.67 -12.49 8.94
N PRO A 29 -5.74 -12.24 10.27
CA PRO A 29 -6.99 -12.39 11.02
C PRO A 29 -8.14 -11.56 10.45
N VAL A 30 -7.88 -10.31 10.08
CA VAL A 30 -8.93 -9.46 9.49
C VAL A 30 -9.31 -9.95 8.09
N PHE A 31 -8.36 -10.45 7.31
CA PHE A 31 -8.63 -10.99 5.97
C PHE A 31 -9.55 -12.23 6.00
N GLN A 32 -9.41 -13.07 7.03
CA GLN A 32 -10.27 -14.25 7.23
C GLN A 32 -11.73 -13.88 7.55
N THR A 33 -11.99 -12.67 8.06
CA THR A 33 -13.38 -12.23 8.30
C THR A 33 -14.21 -12.10 7.01
N PHE A 34 -13.56 -12.10 5.84
CA PHE A 34 -14.18 -12.02 4.53
C PHE A 34 -14.44 -13.40 3.87
N ASP A 35 -14.45 -14.50 4.62
CA ASP A 35 -14.68 -15.84 4.05
C ASP A 35 -16.12 -16.03 3.54
N ASN A 36 -17.08 -15.33 4.15
CA ASN A 36 -18.52 -15.48 3.87
C ASN A 36 -19.08 -14.46 2.86
N LEU A 37 -18.26 -13.97 1.92
CA LEU A 37 -18.73 -13.04 0.88
C LEU A 37 -19.80 -13.70 0.00
N GLU A 38 -20.89 -13.00 -0.29
CA GLU A 38 -21.97 -13.54 -1.12
C GLU A 38 -21.63 -13.51 -2.63
N SER A 39 -20.91 -12.47 -3.08
CA SER A 39 -20.60 -12.25 -4.48
C SER A 39 -19.43 -13.10 -4.96
N GLN A 40 -19.64 -13.89 -6.03
CA GLN A 40 -18.57 -14.70 -6.65
C GLN A 40 -17.38 -13.84 -7.09
N LYS A 41 -17.63 -12.66 -7.67
CA LYS A 41 -16.55 -11.74 -8.10
C LYS A 41 -15.68 -11.27 -6.92
N LEU A 42 -16.28 -11.06 -5.75
CA LEU A 42 -15.54 -10.69 -4.54
C LEU A 42 -14.75 -11.88 -3.99
N LYS A 43 -15.28 -13.11 -4.08
CA LYS A 43 -14.53 -14.33 -3.75
C LYS A 43 -13.33 -14.51 -4.67
N ASP A 44 -13.50 -14.28 -5.98
CA ASP A 44 -12.42 -14.37 -6.96
C ASP A 44 -11.33 -13.33 -6.67
N LEU A 45 -11.71 -12.09 -6.36
CA LEU A 45 -10.80 -11.03 -5.95
C LEU A 45 -10.05 -11.39 -4.65
N ARG A 46 -10.77 -11.87 -3.62
CA ARG A 46 -10.17 -12.33 -2.36
C ARG A 46 -9.14 -13.43 -2.65
N GLY A 47 -9.50 -14.43 -3.45
CA GLY A 47 -8.59 -15.52 -3.82
C GLY A 47 -7.37 -15.04 -4.61
N TYR A 48 -7.53 -14.04 -5.49
CA TYR A 48 -6.41 -13.39 -6.15
C TYR A 48 -5.48 -12.70 -5.15
N LEU A 49 -6.05 -11.91 -4.22
CA LEU A 49 -5.26 -11.19 -3.21
C LEU A 49 -4.50 -12.14 -2.30
N GLU A 50 -5.15 -13.21 -1.86
CA GLU A 50 -4.54 -14.23 -1.02
C GLU A 50 -3.34 -14.87 -1.71
N ARG A 51 -3.48 -15.32 -2.97
CA ARG A 51 -2.41 -15.97 -3.71
C ARG A 51 -1.23 -15.04 -4.03
N ASN A 52 -1.51 -13.78 -4.37
CA ASN A 52 -0.49 -12.86 -4.89
C ASN A 52 0.16 -11.98 -3.81
N TRP A 53 -0.48 -11.81 -2.64
CA TRP A 53 0.00 -10.87 -1.61
C TRP A 53 0.16 -11.51 -0.23
N LEU A 54 -0.75 -12.38 0.21
CA LEU A 54 -0.65 -13.01 1.55
C LEU A 54 0.20 -14.28 1.54
N ARG A 55 0.11 -15.07 0.46
CA ARG A 55 0.85 -16.32 0.28
C ARG A 55 2.03 -16.20 -0.68
N SER A 56 2.37 -14.97 -1.07
CA SER A 56 3.46 -14.70 -2.01
C SER A 56 4.81 -14.94 -1.38
N THR A 57 5.67 -15.68 -2.06
CA THR A 57 7.09 -15.81 -1.70
C THR A 57 7.92 -14.61 -2.20
N THR A 58 7.39 -13.85 -3.16
CA THR A 58 8.09 -12.72 -3.79
C THR A 58 7.81 -11.41 -3.07
N PHE A 59 6.56 -11.17 -2.68
CA PHE A 59 6.12 -9.95 -2.00
C PHE A 59 5.55 -10.31 -0.64
N GLN A 60 6.45 -10.49 0.34
CA GLN A 60 6.07 -10.76 1.72
C GLN A 60 5.30 -9.57 2.32
N THR A 61 4.49 -9.81 3.33
CA THR A 61 3.62 -8.79 3.94
C THR A 61 4.37 -7.54 4.42
N GLU A 62 5.58 -7.73 4.93
CA GLU A 62 6.51 -6.69 5.36
C GLU A 62 6.87 -5.72 4.23
N THR A 63 6.88 -6.19 2.98
CA THR A 63 7.31 -5.40 1.82
C THR A 63 6.26 -4.40 1.36
N TRP A 64 4.99 -4.66 1.64
CA TRP A 64 3.88 -3.81 1.21
C TRP A 64 3.08 -3.22 2.37
N CYS A 65 3.29 -3.67 3.62
CA CYS A 65 2.72 -3.05 4.80
C CYS A 65 3.28 -1.62 4.96
N VAL A 66 2.37 -0.68 5.23
CA VAL A 66 2.66 0.75 5.43
C VAL A 66 2.18 1.25 6.79
N PHE A 67 1.84 0.34 7.71
CA PHE A 67 1.48 0.69 9.09
C PHE A 67 2.62 1.49 9.74
N LYS A 68 2.28 2.66 10.29
CA LYS A 68 3.22 3.64 10.88
C LYS A 68 4.27 4.21 9.93
N LEU A 69 4.18 3.97 8.62
CA LEU A 69 5.11 4.56 7.67
C LEU A 69 4.60 5.96 7.23
N PRO A 70 5.41 7.03 7.40
CA PRO A 70 5.03 8.38 7.00
C PRO A 70 5.08 8.58 5.48
N THR A 71 5.66 7.65 4.72
CA THR A 71 5.86 7.76 3.28
C THR A 71 5.23 6.56 2.59
N ARG A 72 4.37 6.80 1.59
CA ARG A 72 3.75 5.73 0.80
C ARG A 72 4.75 5.23 -0.23
N THR A 73 5.09 3.94 -0.14
CA THR A 73 6.04 3.23 -1.01
C THR A 73 5.72 3.37 -2.50
N ASN A 74 4.44 3.52 -2.86
CA ASN A 74 4.03 3.64 -4.26
C ASN A 74 4.67 4.82 -5.01
N ASN A 75 4.76 6.01 -4.39
CA ASN A 75 5.34 7.18 -5.05
C ASN A 75 6.84 7.01 -5.30
N ASP A 76 7.52 6.27 -4.43
CA ASP A 76 8.95 6.02 -4.55
C ASP A 76 9.21 4.93 -5.60
N CYS A 77 8.36 3.89 -5.67
CA CYS A 77 8.35 2.90 -6.74
C CYS A 77 8.03 3.52 -8.12
N GLU A 78 6.99 4.34 -8.22
CA GLU A 78 6.65 5.08 -9.45
C GLU A 78 7.75 6.05 -9.84
N GLY A 79 8.37 6.73 -8.86
CA GLY A 79 9.50 7.61 -9.09
C GLY A 79 10.72 6.85 -9.64
N TRP A 80 11.03 5.67 -9.10
CA TRP A 80 12.08 4.79 -9.60
C TRP A 80 11.77 4.29 -11.02
N HIS A 81 10.56 3.80 -11.26
CA HIS A 81 10.13 3.33 -12.57
C HIS A 81 10.19 4.44 -13.62
N ARG A 82 9.77 5.67 -13.27
CA ARG A 82 9.84 6.82 -14.17
C ARG A 82 11.28 7.20 -14.54
N ARG A 83 12.22 7.15 -13.59
CA ARG A 83 13.64 7.38 -13.88
C ARG A 83 14.23 6.32 -14.78
N LEU A 84 13.87 5.05 -14.54
CA LEU A 84 14.30 3.94 -15.37
C LEU A 84 13.78 4.09 -16.81
N ASN A 85 12.48 4.38 -16.98
CA ASN A 85 11.87 4.60 -18.30
C ASN A 85 12.51 5.78 -19.03
N HIS A 86 12.73 6.89 -18.34
CA HIS A 86 13.43 8.04 -18.93
C HIS A 86 14.85 7.67 -19.37
N SER A 87 15.58 6.89 -18.57
CA SER A 87 16.94 6.42 -18.91
C SER A 87 16.91 5.46 -20.11
N ALA A 88 15.85 4.68 -20.25
CA ALA A 88 15.54 3.86 -21.42
C ALA A 88 14.89 4.63 -22.59
N ARG A 89 14.86 5.96 -22.54
CA ARG A 89 14.26 6.84 -23.57
C ARG A 89 12.80 6.50 -23.90
N ASP A 90 12.03 6.13 -22.88
CA ASP A 90 10.64 5.69 -22.98
C ASP A 90 10.42 4.53 -23.96
N SER A 91 11.45 3.70 -24.14
CA SER A 91 11.44 2.49 -24.95
C SER A 91 11.56 1.24 -24.08
N THR A 92 11.33 0.07 -24.66
CA THR A 92 11.58 -1.22 -23.99
C THR A 92 12.96 -1.74 -24.42
N PRO A 93 14.02 -1.52 -23.62
CA PRO A 93 15.37 -1.87 -24.02
C PRO A 93 15.54 -3.40 -24.05
N PRO A 94 16.37 -3.95 -24.95
CA PRO A 94 16.82 -5.33 -24.86
C PRO A 94 17.47 -5.61 -23.51
N PHE A 95 17.47 -6.88 -23.06
CA PHE A 95 17.97 -7.25 -21.74
C PHE A 95 19.41 -6.77 -21.46
N TYR A 96 20.30 -6.85 -22.46
CA TYR A 96 21.70 -6.42 -22.30
C TYR A 96 21.86 -4.89 -22.11
N GLU A 97 20.89 -4.10 -22.57
CA GLU A 97 20.84 -2.65 -22.31
C GLU A 97 20.11 -2.34 -20.99
N LEU A 98 19.15 -3.17 -20.59
CA LEU A 98 18.45 -3.02 -19.32
C LEU A 98 19.36 -3.24 -18.11
N VAL A 99 20.24 -4.26 -18.15
CA VAL A 99 21.15 -4.59 -17.05
C VAL A 99 22.02 -3.41 -16.58
N PRO A 100 22.73 -2.67 -17.46
CA PRO A 100 23.52 -1.52 -17.02
C PRO A 100 22.63 -0.39 -16.47
N LEU A 101 21.45 -0.14 -17.04
CA LEU A 101 20.51 0.86 -16.52
C LEU A 101 20.03 0.51 -15.09
N LEU A 102 19.72 -0.76 -14.84
CA LEU A 102 19.36 -1.24 -13.51
C LEU A 102 20.52 -1.10 -12.52
N HIS A 103 21.74 -1.40 -12.95
CA HIS A 103 22.95 -1.25 -12.15
C HIS A 103 23.20 0.22 -11.77
N GLU A 104 23.07 1.15 -12.72
CA GLU A 104 23.21 2.59 -12.46
C GLU A 104 22.14 3.13 -11.51
N GLU A 105 20.88 2.71 -11.63
CA GLU A 105 19.84 3.09 -10.67
C GLU A 105 20.09 2.46 -9.29
N ALA A 106 20.53 1.21 -9.22
CA ALA A 106 20.86 0.55 -7.95
C ALA A 106 22.05 1.23 -7.23
N ALA A 107 23.04 1.73 -7.97
CA ALA A 107 24.18 2.46 -7.42
C ALA A 107 23.80 3.77 -6.71
N LYS A 108 22.58 4.30 -6.92
CA LYS A 108 22.06 5.50 -6.24
C LYS A 108 21.43 5.18 -4.88
N LEU A 109 21.10 3.91 -4.61
CA LEU A 109 20.48 3.47 -3.36
C LEU A 109 21.34 3.70 -2.11
N PRO A 110 22.67 3.48 -2.12
CA PRO A 110 23.51 3.74 -0.95
C PRO A 110 23.45 5.20 -0.51
N VAL A 111 23.50 6.15 -1.44
CA VAL A 111 23.44 7.59 -1.14
C VAL A 111 22.09 7.96 -0.54
N GLN A 112 20.99 7.48 -1.14
CA GLN A 112 19.65 7.71 -0.61
C GLN A 112 19.47 7.06 0.78
N ARG A 113 20.00 5.86 0.98
CA ARG A 113 19.98 5.16 2.28
C ARG A 113 20.69 5.98 3.35
N VAL A 114 21.90 6.49 3.06
CA VAL A 114 22.66 7.34 3.98
C VAL A 114 21.86 8.60 4.33
N MET A 115 21.28 9.29 3.35
CA MET A 115 20.46 10.48 3.60
C MET A 115 19.20 10.19 4.45
N VAL A 116 18.61 9.01 4.30
CA VAL A 116 17.47 8.56 5.13
C VAL A 116 17.94 8.26 6.56
N LEU A 117 19.08 7.55 6.72
CA LEU A 117 19.65 7.22 8.04
C LEU A 117 20.09 8.47 8.81
N GLU A 118 20.65 9.46 8.12
CA GLU A 118 21.09 10.74 8.70
C GLU A 118 19.92 11.73 8.90
N GLY A 119 18.70 11.38 8.47
CA GLY A 119 17.53 12.27 8.56
C GLY A 119 17.64 13.54 7.71
N THR A 120 18.61 13.61 6.79
CA THR A 120 18.86 14.77 5.93
C THR A 120 17.92 14.83 4.74
N LEU A 121 17.21 13.73 4.45
CA LEU A 121 16.21 13.66 3.37
C LEU A 121 14.90 14.36 3.77
N ALA A 122 14.85 15.68 3.61
CA ALA A 122 13.63 16.46 3.84
C ALA A 122 12.68 16.38 2.62
N ARG A 123 11.51 15.76 2.79
CA ARG A 123 10.47 15.72 1.74
C ARG A 123 9.44 16.82 1.98
N LEU A 124 9.33 17.77 1.04
CA LEU A 124 8.24 18.73 1.02
C LEU A 124 6.93 18.01 0.72
N GLN A 125 6.04 17.96 1.70
CA GLN A 125 4.68 17.43 1.54
C GLN A 125 3.67 18.56 1.37
N ARG A 126 2.70 18.37 0.48
CA ARG A 126 1.54 19.26 0.37
C ARG A 126 0.71 19.22 1.66
N LYS A 127 0.12 20.34 2.04
CA LYS A 127 -0.75 20.46 3.23
C LYS A 127 -1.84 19.38 3.26
N SER A 128 -2.51 19.15 2.13
CA SER A 128 -3.57 18.14 2.02
C SER A 128 -3.08 16.72 2.33
N VAL A 129 -1.87 16.36 1.90
CA VAL A 129 -1.27 15.05 2.19
C VAL A 129 -0.96 14.92 3.67
N ARG A 130 -0.39 15.96 4.27
CA ARG A 130 -0.10 16.02 5.71
C ARG A 130 -1.37 15.90 6.55
N ASP A 131 -2.46 16.56 6.15
CA ASP A 131 -3.73 16.49 6.86
C ASP A 131 -4.34 15.07 6.78
N HIS A 132 -4.26 14.41 5.62
CA HIS A 132 -4.69 13.02 5.47
C HIS A 132 -3.84 12.06 6.30
N GLN A 133 -2.51 12.25 6.30
CA GLN A 133 -1.60 11.46 7.14
C GLN A 133 -1.88 11.68 8.62
N GLY A 134 -2.12 12.91 9.06
CA GLY A 134 -2.48 13.21 10.45
C GLY A 134 -3.71 12.43 10.92
N LYS A 135 -4.76 12.35 10.10
CA LYS A 135 -5.95 11.53 10.41
C LYS A 135 -5.61 10.05 10.53
N LEU A 136 -4.79 9.53 9.63
CA LEU A 136 -4.35 8.13 9.66
C LEU A 136 -3.52 7.82 10.91
N PHE A 137 -2.59 8.70 11.28
CA PHE A 137 -1.81 8.58 12.53
C PHE A 137 -2.70 8.60 13.77
N GLN A 138 -3.71 9.46 13.82
CA GLN A 138 -4.68 9.48 14.93
C GLN A 138 -5.43 8.14 15.03
N MET A 139 -5.83 7.55 13.90
CA MET A 139 -6.49 6.24 13.90
C MET A 139 -5.56 5.12 14.38
N TRP A 140 -4.29 5.14 13.96
CA TRP A 140 -3.30 4.20 14.45
C TRP A 140 -3.08 4.34 15.95
N HIS A 141 -2.97 5.57 16.48
CA HIS A 141 -2.86 5.78 17.93
C HIS A 141 -4.04 5.19 18.70
N LYS A 142 -5.28 5.45 18.27
CA LYS A 142 -6.48 4.86 18.90
C LYS A 142 -6.47 3.32 18.89
N PHE A 143 -5.93 2.72 17.84
CA PHE A 143 -5.79 1.27 17.77
C PHE A 143 -4.76 0.76 18.78
N GLU A 144 -3.62 1.44 18.90
CA GLU A 144 -2.57 1.08 19.86
C GLU A 144 -2.99 1.27 21.32
N ASP A 145 -3.79 2.30 21.59
CA ASP A 145 -4.38 2.56 22.89
C ASP A 145 -5.50 1.55 23.24
N GLY A 146 -5.83 0.65 22.30
CA GLY A 146 -6.86 -0.38 22.47
C GLY A 146 -8.30 0.15 22.39
N GLU A 147 -8.49 1.41 21.96
CA GLU A 147 -9.82 2.02 21.84
C GLU A 147 -10.64 1.44 20.68
N ILE A 148 -9.96 0.95 19.64
CA ILE A 148 -10.59 0.36 18.45
C ILE A 148 -9.95 -0.99 18.09
N THR A 149 -10.78 -1.90 17.59
CA THR A 149 -10.37 -3.21 17.05
C THR A 149 -9.73 -3.07 15.67
N SER A 150 -9.00 -4.10 15.22
CA SER A 150 -8.37 -4.13 13.89
C SER A 150 -9.39 -4.04 12.74
N LEU A 151 -10.58 -4.63 12.89
CA LEU A 151 -11.67 -4.49 11.91
C LEU A 151 -12.25 -3.06 11.90
N GLN A 152 -12.37 -2.41 13.06
CA GLN A 152 -12.79 -1.00 13.13
C GLN A 152 -11.74 -0.07 12.51
N LEU A 153 -10.46 -0.33 12.76
CA LEU A 153 -9.36 0.39 12.11
C LEU A 153 -9.45 0.22 10.58
N LEU A 154 -9.62 -1.01 10.07
CA LEU A 154 -9.71 -1.26 8.64
C LEU A 154 -10.85 -0.48 7.99
N ARG A 155 -12.02 -0.46 8.62
CA ARG A 155 -13.19 0.30 8.15
C ARG A 155 -12.88 1.79 8.07
N GLN A 156 -12.36 2.36 9.16
CA GLN A 156 -12.04 3.79 9.22
C GLN A 156 -10.98 4.20 8.19
N VAL A 157 -9.94 3.39 8.00
CA VAL A 157 -8.91 3.65 7.00
C VAL A 157 -9.48 3.53 5.58
N SER A 158 -10.36 2.56 5.32
CA SER A 158 -10.97 2.37 4.00
C SER A 158 -11.82 3.55 3.53
N ASP A 159 -12.38 4.32 4.48
CA ASP A 159 -13.12 5.54 4.18
C ASP A 159 -12.19 6.71 3.81
N ILE A 160 -10.93 6.70 4.27
CA ILE A 160 -9.93 7.74 4.01
C ILE A 160 -9.08 7.45 2.77
N VAL A 161 -8.70 6.20 2.56
CA VAL A 161 -7.72 5.80 1.53
C VAL A 161 -8.38 5.50 0.18
N GLY A 162 -9.69 5.19 0.17
CA GLY A 162 -10.42 4.94 -1.06
C GLY A 162 -10.37 6.12 -2.04
N PRO A 163 -10.52 5.86 -3.36
CA PRO A 163 -10.58 6.93 -4.35
C PRO A 163 -11.71 7.91 -3.99
N VAL A 164 -11.37 9.20 -3.95
CA VAL A 164 -12.34 10.29 -3.75
C VAL A 164 -13.39 10.16 -4.86
N GLN A 165 -14.66 10.04 -4.46
CA GLN A 165 -15.79 10.06 -5.40
C GLN A 165 -15.97 11.44 -6.00
#